data_AF-A0A182VYC8-F1
#
_entry.id   AF-A0A182VYC8-F1
#
_cell.length_a   1.000
_cell.length_b   1.000
_cell.length_c   1.000
_cell.angle_alpha   90.00
_cell.angle_beta   90.00
_cell.angle_gamma   90.00
#
_symmetry.space_group_name_H-M   'P 1'
#
loop_
_entity.id
_entity.type
_entity.pdbx_description
1 polymer ?
#
loop_
_entity_poly.entity_id
_entity_poly.type
_entity_poly.pdbx_seq_one_letter_code
_entity_poly.pdbx_strand_id
1 'polypeptide(L)'
;MKSLSIGSAIVLLVLVAASESAKTESTIFGPQPMQYPMPATSTFIVSDFLQFLQTAVTCFNKLRIPEERFPLYLAGVFPNCPETQCFVRCLSANLNLYCDETGSDIDRHYLQYGLGQDYNCFRQKAEQCLAANTSPCNDPCEAAYKQELCFLEEFRKYVDSNMNSLIAAVAVEKTENNPVYYNMNCRLASALAPFGTRDPPPGPLREAQTACVKYLGICKTRLVQYNNSIYPTDHDTMCMVRCAGIIVGFWDDSQGFKLEGLMQLYPQLAADSRAQQQILSCAEQRIATCPPPDTCAKAYNAFRCFLDAQKHGFGVREPQPEEPMSTVVDAQEFMRSISICSKIQRIPKNLQDLYLQGVFPNDEKTRGFMRCFGIRTELYDDMQGPNISRLYRLFGTGQSETEFRRKAELCIKANQPLLDGQDKNVKAYRTLYLCFSKQITAFIRANANAMP
;
A
#
# COMPACT_ATOMS: atom_id res chain seq x y z
N MET A 1 40.60 -2.20 -67.37
CA MET A 1 40.69 -2.84 -68.70
C MET A 1 39.73 -4.03 -68.73
N LYS A 2 39.01 -4.17 -69.84
CA LYS A 2 37.85 -5.04 -70.07
C LYS A 2 38.19 -6.53 -70.11
N SER A 3 37.27 -7.38 -69.67
CA SER A 3 36.97 -8.68 -70.29
C SER A 3 35.51 -9.05 -70.01
N LEU A 4 34.76 -9.24 -71.08
CA LEU A 4 33.36 -9.65 -71.18
C LEU A 4 33.35 -10.94 -72.03
N SER A 5 32.54 -11.94 -71.66
CA SER A 5 31.82 -12.85 -72.56
C SER A 5 31.00 -13.83 -71.69
N ILE A 6 29.67 -13.72 -71.55
CA ILE A 6 28.56 -14.09 -72.47
C ILE A 6 28.32 -15.61 -72.54
N GLY A 7 27.08 -16.01 -72.24
CA GLY A 7 26.52 -17.34 -72.49
C GLY A 7 25.05 -17.44 -72.05
N SER A 8 24.15 -16.93 -72.89
CA SER A 8 22.67 -16.91 -72.75
C SER A 8 21.98 -18.19 -73.25
N ALA A 9 20.81 -18.50 -72.67
CA ALA A 9 19.56 -18.99 -73.29
C ALA A 9 18.47 -18.96 -72.19
N ILE A 10 17.40 -18.13 -72.13
CA ILE A 10 16.30 -17.77 -73.05
C ILE A 10 15.60 -19.03 -73.61
N VAL A 11 14.34 -19.31 -73.26
CA VAL A 11 13.07 -18.99 -73.98
C VAL A 11 11.90 -19.34 -73.02
N LEU A 12 11.03 -18.39 -72.58
CA LEU A 12 9.72 -17.95 -73.17
C LEU A 12 8.63 -19.05 -73.03
N LEU A 13 7.35 -18.85 -72.68
CA LEU A 13 6.32 -17.78 -72.79
C LEU A 13 5.15 -18.21 -71.85
N VAL A 14 4.22 -17.39 -71.37
CA VAL A 14 3.20 -16.66 -72.14
C VAL A 14 2.69 -15.44 -71.36
N LEU A 15 2.68 -14.32 -72.08
CA LEU A 15 1.99 -13.05 -71.79
C LEU A 15 0.48 -13.18 -72.01
N VAL A 16 -0.30 -12.49 -71.18
CA VAL A 16 -1.43 -11.70 -71.69
C VAL A 16 -1.39 -10.32 -71.02
N ALA A 17 -1.21 -9.30 -71.85
CA ALA A 17 -1.36 -7.89 -71.52
C ALA A 17 -2.73 -7.41 -72.01
N ALA A 18 -3.37 -6.56 -71.21
CA ALA A 18 -4.33 -5.52 -71.62
C ALA A 18 -4.45 -4.56 -70.43
N SER A 19 -3.64 -3.50 -70.39
CA SER A 19 -3.95 -2.13 -70.83
C SER A 19 -4.95 -1.40 -69.92
N GLU A 20 -4.35 -0.56 -69.07
CA GLU A 20 -4.79 0.75 -68.57
C GLU A 20 -6.29 1.11 -68.68
N SER A 21 -6.93 1.22 -67.51
CA SER A 21 -7.82 2.34 -67.24
C SER A 21 -7.34 3.01 -65.97
N ALA A 22 -6.60 4.10 -66.14
CA ALA A 22 -6.39 5.10 -65.11
C ALA A 22 -7.77 5.62 -64.68
N LYS A 23 -8.27 5.12 -63.54
CA LYS A 23 -9.33 5.77 -62.80
C LYS A 23 -8.68 6.50 -61.64
N THR A 24 -8.57 7.80 -61.84
CA THR A 24 -8.34 8.87 -60.88
C THR A 24 -8.71 8.45 -59.45
N GLU A 25 -7.69 8.21 -58.63
CA GLU A 25 -7.85 8.13 -57.18
C GLU A 25 -8.42 9.45 -56.70
N SER A 26 -9.67 9.43 -56.27
CA SER A 26 -10.17 10.44 -55.34
C SER A 26 -9.62 10.09 -53.97
N THR A 27 -8.45 10.63 -53.65
CA THR A 27 -7.93 10.70 -52.28
C THR A 27 -8.87 11.60 -51.46
N ILE A 28 -9.94 11.01 -50.94
CA ILE A 28 -10.84 11.64 -49.94
C ILE A 28 -10.76 10.91 -48.60
N PHE A 29 -10.25 9.68 -48.57
CA PHE A 29 -10.00 8.96 -47.32
C PHE A 29 -8.51 8.65 -47.23
N GLY A 30 -7.90 9.00 -46.10
CA GLY A 30 -6.48 8.78 -45.79
C GLY A 30 -6.08 7.29 -45.83
N PRO A 31 -4.83 6.96 -45.51
CA PRO A 31 -4.33 5.59 -45.56
C PRO A 31 -5.28 4.63 -44.81
N GLN A 32 -5.69 3.55 -45.48
CA GLN A 32 -6.56 2.54 -44.87
C GLN A 32 -5.89 1.96 -43.61
N PRO A 33 -6.64 1.73 -42.52
CA PRO A 33 -6.07 1.16 -41.31
C PRO A 33 -5.52 -0.24 -41.60
N MET A 34 -4.25 -0.48 -41.21
CA MET A 34 -3.64 -1.81 -41.25
C MET A 34 -4.52 -2.79 -40.46
N GLN A 35 -4.98 -3.86 -41.12
CA GLN A 35 -5.70 -4.95 -40.48
C GLN A 35 -4.75 -6.10 -40.22
N TYR A 36 -4.60 -6.48 -38.95
CA TYR A 36 -3.80 -7.62 -38.51
C TYR A 36 -4.70 -8.84 -38.31
N PRO A 37 -4.28 -10.02 -38.78
CA PRO A 37 -5.02 -11.25 -38.52
C PRO A 37 -4.96 -11.59 -37.03
N MET A 38 -6.12 -11.90 -36.45
CA MET A 38 -6.25 -12.44 -35.09
C MET A 38 -5.41 -13.72 -34.94
N PRO A 39 -4.70 -13.93 -33.80
CA PRO A 39 -3.91 -15.13 -33.58
C PRO A 39 -4.82 -16.35 -33.38
N ALA A 40 -5.19 -17.01 -34.49
CA ALA A 40 -6.08 -18.17 -34.49
C ALA A 40 -5.39 -19.49 -34.09
N THR A 41 -4.06 -19.51 -33.98
CA THR A 41 -3.25 -20.72 -33.75
C THR A 41 -2.06 -20.47 -32.81
N SER A 42 -2.30 -19.85 -31.65
CA SER A 42 -1.27 -19.71 -30.62
C SER A 42 -1.19 -20.98 -29.78
N THR A 43 0.01 -21.54 -29.58
CA THR A 43 0.27 -22.61 -28.59
C THR A 43 0.36 -22.06 -27.15
N PHE A 44 0.19 -20.75 -26.99
CA PHE A 44 0.17 -20.09 -25.70
C PHE A 44 -1.07 -20.49 -24.89
N ILE A 45 -0.84 -21.09 -23.73
CA ILE A 45 -1.90 -21.43 -22.78
C ILE A 45 -2.03 -20.23 -21.84
N VAL A 46 -3.19 -19.57 -21.88
CA VAL A 46 -3.51 -18.50 -20.94
C VAL A 46 -3.52 -19.04 -19.51
N SER A 47 -2.92 -18.29 -18.59
CA SER A 47 -3.00 -18.62 -17.17
C SER A 47 -4.41 -18.32 -16.66
N ASP A 48 -5.02 -19.28 -15.96
CA ASP A 48 -6.22 -18.98 -15.20
C ASP A 48 -5.90 -18.03 -14.03
N PHE A 49 -6.93 -17.45 -13.43
CA PHE A 49 -6.71 -16.43 -12.41
C PHE A 49 -6.02 -16.95 -11.15
N LEU A 50 -6.21 -18.22 -10.80
CA LEU A 50 -5.53 -18.83 -9.65
C LEU A 50 -4.04 -19.03 -9.96
N GLN A 51 -3.71 -19.51 -11.16
CA GLN A 51 -2.34 -19.64 -11.66
C GLN A 51 -1.65 -18.27 -11.75
N PHE A 52 -2.36 -17.23 -12.18
CA PHE A 52 -1.87 -15.86 -12.17
C PHE A 52 -1.51 -15.40 -10.75
N LEU A 53 -2.41 -15.59 -9.77
CA LEU A 53 -2.15 -15.22 -8.37
C LEU A 53 -1.00 -16.02 -7.76
N GLN A 54 -0.92 -17.33 -8.05
CA GLN A 54 0.19 -18.18 -7.62
C GLN A 54 1.53 -17.70 -8.21
N THR A 55 1.53 -17.28 -9.48
CA THR A 55 2.71 -16.72 -10.15
C THR A 55 3.13 -15.41 -9.49
N ALA A 56 2.18 -14.52 -9.20
CA ALA A 56 2.44 -13.29 -8.46
C ALA A 56 3.05 -13.57 -7.08
N VAL A 57 2.44 -14.44 -6.28
CA VAL A 57 2.95 -14.83 -4.95
C VAL A 57 4.36 -15.45 -5.05
N THR A 58 4.61 -16.27 -6.07
CA THR A 58 5.94 -16.84 -6.33
C THR A 58 6.97 -15.74 -6.57
N CYS A 59 6.64 -14.73 -7.37
CA CYS A 59 7.52 -13.58 -7.60
C CYS A 59 7.72 -12.73 -6.34
N PHE A 60 6.69 -12.50 -5.53
CA PHE A 60 6.80 -11.85 -4.22
C PHE A 60 7.81 -12.58 -3.32
N ASN A 61 7.70 -13.90 -3.22
CA ASN A 61 8.60 -14.71 -2.41
C ASN A 61 10.03 -14.73 -2.95
N LYS A 62 10.19 -14.91 -4.27
CA LYS A 62 11.50 -14.95 -4.94
C LYS A 62 12.27 -13.65 -4.77
N LEU A 63 11.58 -12.52 -4.88
CA LEU A 63 12.16 -11.18 -4.77
C LEU A 63 12.13 -10.63 -3.34
N ARG A 64 11.59 -11.39 -2.38
CA ARG A 64 11.43 -11.00 -0.97
C ARG A 64 10.70 -9.66 -0.81
N ILE A 65 9.69 -9.43 -1.65
CA ILE A 65 8.89 -8.21 -1.60
C ILE A 65 7.92 -8.32 -0.42
N PRO A 66 7.81 -7.27 0.43
CA PRO A 66 6.86 -7.27 1.53
C PRO A 66 5.42 -7.51 1.07
N GLU A 67 4.70 -8.41 1.76
CA GLU A 67 3.30 -8.77 1.45
C GLU A 67 2.36 -7.54 1.45
N GLU A 68 2.70 -6.46 2.16
CA GLU A 68 1.98 -5.19 2.16
C GLU A 68 1.93 -4.49 0.78
N ARG A 69 2.82 -4.84 -0.16
CA ARG A 69 2.79 -4.37 -1.55
C ARG A 69 1.81 -5.16 -2.41
N PHE A 70 1.33 -6.31 -1.94
CA PHE A 70 0.43 -7.19 -2.70
C PHE A 70 -0.88 -6.53 -3.11
N PRO A 71 -1.63 -5.84 -2.21
CA PRO A 71 -2.87 -5.16 -2.61
C PRO A 71 -2.62 -4.02 -3.61
N LEU A 72 -1.46 -3.34 -3.50
CA LEU A 72 -1.06 -2.26 -4.38
C LEU A 72 -0.83 -2.79 -5.81
N TYR A 73 -0.12 -3.90 -5.94
CA TYR A 73 0.20 -4.50 -7.23
C TYR A 73 -1.04 -5.14 -7.89
N LEU A 74 -1.92 -5.76 -7.10
CA LEU A 74 -3.21 -6.25 -7.61
C LEU A 74 -4.11 -5.11 -8.11
N ALA A 75 -4.08 -3.93 -7.47
CA ALA A 75 -4.76 -2.73 -7.96
C ALA A 75 -4.09 -2.11 -9.21
N GLY A 76 -3.07 -2.76 -9.77
CA GLY A 76 -2.28 -2.28 -10.89
C GLY A 76 -1.55 -0.97 -10.58
N VAL A 77 -1.08 -0.80 -9.34
CA VAL A 77 -0.23 0.32 -8.95
C VAL A 77 1.18 -0.20 -8.79
N PHE A 78 2.04 0.10 -9.76
CA PHE A 78 3.44 -0.34 -9.79
C PHE A 78 4.38 0.87 -9.66
N PRO A 79 4.87 1.20 -8.45
CA PRO A 79 5.86 2.27 -8.25
C PRO A 79 7.12 2.05 -9.10
N ASN A 80 7.76 3.13 -9.55
CA ASN A 80 9.00 3.04 -10.32
C ASN A 80 10.21 2.88 -9.37
N CYS A 81 10.37 1.71 -8.76
CA CYS A 81 11.52 1.35 -7.93
C CYS A 81 12.07 -0.03 -8.31
N PRO A 82 13.35 -0.34 -8.02
CA PRO A 82 14.00 -1.58 -8.47
C PRO A 82 13.24 -2.85 -8.10
N GLU A 83 12.67 -2.93 -6.90
CA GLU A 83 11.91 -4.08 -6.44
C GLU A 83 10.62 -4.29 -7.25
N THR A 84 9.93 -3.19 -7.59
CA THR A 84 8.72 -3.25 -8.41
C THR A 84 9.03 -3.55 -9.86
N GLN A 85 10.11 -2.97 -10.39
CA GLN A 85 10.56 -3.24 -11.76
C GLN A 85 10.87 -4.73 -11.92
N CYS A 86 11.62 -5.31 -10.99
CA CYS A 86 11.91 -6.73 -11.01
C CYS A 86 10.70 -7.61 -10.73
N PHE A 87 9.71 -7.13 -9.96
CA PHE A 87 8.42 -7.82 -9.81
C PHE A 87 7.67 -7.92 -11.13
N VAL A 88 7.53 -6.79 -11.83
CA VAL A 88 6.83 -6.74 -13.13
C VAL A 88 7.52 -7.66 -14.13
N ARG A 89 8.86 -7.60 -14.22
CA ARG A 89 9.65 -8.55 -15.02
C ARG A 89 9.36 -10.01 -14.64
N CYS A 90 9.44 -10.32 -13.34
CA CYS A 90 9.22 -11.69 -12.87
C CYS A 90 7.82 -12.19 -13.23
N LEU A 91 6.79 -11.39 -12.96
CA LEU A 91 5.41 -11.78 -13.23
C LEU A 91 5.19 -12.01 -14.72
N SER A 92 5.55 -11.05 -15.56
CA SER A 92 5.33 -11.14 -17.01
C SER A 92 6.17 -12.24 -17.67
N ALA A 93 7.39 -12.49 -17.20
CA ALA A 93 8.21 -13.59 -17.69
C ALA A 93 7.64 -14.96 -17.32
N ASN A 94 7.17 -15.15 -16.08
CA ASN A 94 6.59 -16.44 -15.65
C ASN A 94 5.19 -16.68 -16.23
N LEU A 95 4.48 -15.63 -16.62
CA LEU A 95 3.25 -15.74 -17.42
C LEU A 95 3.55 -15.91 -18.93
N ASN A 96 4.82 -15.94 -19.32
CA ASN A 96 5.28 -15.99 -20.71
C ASN A 96 4.75 -14.84 -21.59
N LEU A 97 4.49 -13.68 -20.99
CA LEU A 97 4.06 -12.45 -21.67
C LEU A 97 5.25 -11.56 -22.08
N TYR A 98 6.41 -11.80 -21.46
CA TYR A 98 7.64 -11.04 -21.65
C TYR A 98 8.85 -11.98 -21.75
N CYS A 99 9.82 -11.62 -22.59
CA CYS A 99 11.12 -12.28 -22.69
C CYS A 99 12.22 -11.21 -22.70
N ASP A 100 13.35 -11.43 -22.02
CA ASP A 100 14.43 -10.43 -22.00
C ASP A 100 15.02 -10.18 -23.40
N GLU A 101 15.03 -11.22 -24.24
CA GLU A 101 15.60 -11.19 -25.60
C GLU A 101 14.67 -10.54 -26.62
N THR A 102 13.35 -10.74 -26.49
CA THR A 102 12.36 -10.31 -27.49
C THR A 102 11.40 -9.21 -27.01
N GLY A 103 11.42 -8.87 -25.72
CA GLY A 103 10.51 -7.90 -25.11
C GLY A 103 9.11 -8.44 -24.84
N SER A 104 8.16 -7.52 -24.65
CA SER A 104 6.75 -7.84 -24.43
C SER A 104 6.08 -8.40 -25.68
N ASP A 105 5.35 -9.51 -25.52
CA ASP A 105 4.61 -10.17 -26.60
C ASP A 105 3.15 -9.66 -26.62
N ILE A 106 2.82 -8.84 -27.62
CA ILE A 106 1.50 -8.21 -27.78
C ILE A 106 0.39 -9.26 -27.91
N ASP A 107 0.64 -10.35 -28.65
CA ASP A 107 -0.38 -11.38 -28.91
C ASP A 107 -0.74 -12.13 -27.63
N ARG A 108 0.27 -12.45 -26.82
CA ARG A 108 0.04 -13.13 -25.55
C ARG A 108 -0.63 -12.22 -24.53
N HIS A 109 -0.29 -10.94 -24.52
CA HIS A 109 -1.01 -9.95 -23.71
C HIS A 109 -2.47 -9.82 -24.13
N TYR A 110 -2.76 -9.83 -25.43
CA TYR A 110 -4.14 -9.83 -25.92
C TYR A 110 -4.90 -11.08 -25.46
N LEU A 111 -4.29 -12.26 -25.58
CA LEU A 111 -4.91 -13.52 -25.15
C LEU A 111 -5.14 -13.55 -23.63
N GLN A 112 -4.20 -13.04 -22.83
CA GLN A 112 -4.27 -13.07 -21.37
C GLN A 112 -5.17 -11.97 -20.79
N TYR A 113 -5.02 -10.72 -21.24
CA TYR A 113 -5.65 -9.53 -20.66
C TYR A 113 -6.66 -8.83 -21.58
N GLY A 114 -6.79 -9.25 -22.85
CA GLY A 114 -7.59 -8.54 -23.85
C GLY A 114 -9.10 -8.56 -23.57
N LEU A 115 -9.61 -9.53 -22.81
CA LEU A 115 -11.02 -9.59 -22.36
C LEU A 115 -12.06 -9.35 -23.46
N GLY A 116 -11.81 -9.84 -24.68
CA GLY A 116 -12.73 -9.69 -25.82
C GLY A 116 -12.71 -8.32 -26.51
N GLN A 117 -11.68 -7.48 -26.26
CA GLN A 117 -11.43 -6.27 -27.04
C GLN A 117 -11.18 -6.57 -28.51
N ASP A 118 -11.41 -5.58 -29.38
CA ASP A 118 -10.99 -5.66 -30.79
C ASP A 118 -9.46 -5.72 -30.86
N TYR A 119 -8.96 -6.74 -31.56
CA TYR A 119 -7.54 -7.05 -31.61
C TYR A 119 -6.72 -6.02 -32.38
N ASN A 120 -7.27 -5.44 -33.45
CA ASN A 120 -6.56 -4.41 -34.20
C ASN A 120 -6.37 -3.16 -33.35
N CYS A 121 -7.42 -2.76 -32.61
CA CYS A 121 -7.34 -1.66 -31.65
C CYS A 121 -6.32 -1.94 -30.53
N PHE A 122 -6.35 -3.15 -29.95
CA PHE A 122 -5.41 -3.55 -28.90
C PHE A 122 -3.97 -3.50 -29.40
N ARG A 123 -3.70 -4.15 -30.54
CA ARG A 123 -2.36 -4.24 -31.11
C ARG A 123 -1.82 -2.87 -31.48
N GLN A 124 -2.62 -2.04 -32.15
CA GLN A 124 -2.19 -0.70 -32.55
C GLN A 124 -1.79 0.15 -31.33
N LYS A 125 -2.58 0.12 -30.24
CA LYS A 125 -2.26 0.82 -28.99
C LYS A 125 -0.96 0.30 -28.37
N ALA A 126 -0.80 -1.02 -28.32
CA ALA A 126 0.38 -1.67 -27.76
C ALA A 126 1.65 -1.34 -28.57
N GLU A 127 1.61 -1.45 -29.90
CA GLU A 127 2.73 -1.12 -30.80
C GLU A 127 3.17 0.34 -30.64
N GLN A 128 2.23 1.28 -30.58
CA GLN A 128 2.53 2.69 -30.36
C GLN A 128 3.22 2.94 -29.01
N CYS A 129 2.74 2.30 -27.95
CA CYS A 129 3.34 2.44 -26.62
C CYS A 129 4.71 1.77 -26.53
N LEU A 130 4.87 0.57 -27.07
CA LEU A 130 6.14 -0.16 -27.07
C LEU A 130 7.19 0.56 -27.90
N ALA A 131 6.84 1.13 -29.06
CA ALA A 131 7.77 1.94 -29.84
C ALA A 131 8.38 3.12 -29.05
N ALA A 132 7.62 3.69 -28.09
CA ALA A 132 8.09 4.78 -27.23
C ALA A 132 8.87 4.32 -25.99
N ASN A 133 8.76 3.05 -25.59
CA ASN A 133 9.30 2.52 -24.34
C ASN A 133 10.37 1.43 -24.54
N THR A 134 10.54 0.93 -25.76
CA THR A 134 11.62 0.02 -26.16
C THR A 134 12.86 0.83 -26.51
N SER A 135 13.68 1.11 -25.50
CA SER A 135 15.02 1.68 -25.66
C SER A 135 16.05 0.70 -25.09
N PRO A 136 17.30 0.65 -25.61
CA PRO A 136 18.32 -0.21 -25.05
C PRO A 136 18.61 0.22 -23.61
N CYS A 137 18.09 -0.56 -22.65
CA CYS A 137 18.32 -0.39 -21.22
C CYS A 137 19.35 -1.44 -20.78
N ASN A 138 20.32 -1.03 -19.96
CA ASN A 138 21.31 -1.97 -19.41
C ASN A 138 20.73 -2.84 -18.29
N ASP A 139 19.61 -2.43 -17.68
CA ASP A 139 18.93 -3.17 -16.62
C ASP A 139 17.71 -3.94 -17.17
N PRO A 140 17.69 -5.28 -17.06
CA PRO A 140 16.57 -6.08 -17.54
C PRO A 140 15.24 -5.78 -16.82
N CYS A 141 15.27 -5.45 -15.52
CA CYS A 141 14.06 -5.19 -14.76
C CYS A 141 13.40 -3.87 -15.20
N GLU A 142 14.19 -2.82 -15.40
CA GLU A 142 13.73 -1.54 -15.94
C GLU A 142 13.20 -1.68 -17.37
N ALA A 143 13.88 -2.48 -18.21
CA ALA A 143 13.45 -2.75 -19.58
C ALA A 143 12.06 -3.39 -19.62
N ALA A 144 11.85 -4.45 -18.83
CA ALA A 144 10.55 -5.09 -18.69
C ALA A 144 9.51 -4.13 -18.13
N TYR A 145 9.83 -3.42 -17.05
CA TYR A 145 8.90 -2.49 -16.42
C TYR A 145 8.34 -1.45 -17.39
N LYS A 146 9.19 -0.83 -18.22
CA LYS A 146 8.75 0.19 -19.19
C LYS A 146 7.82 -0.38 -20.26
N GLN A 147 8.12 -1.58 -20.76
CA GLN A 147 7.32 -2.21 -21.80
C GLN A 147 5.99 -2.73 -21.25
N GLU A 148 6.00 -3.38 -20.08
CA GLU A 148 4.83 -3.98 -19.46
C GLU A 148 3.81 -2.94 -18.95
N LEU A 149 4.25 -1.72 -18.65
CA LEU A 149 3.34 -0.61 -18.35
C LEU A 149 2.42 -0.25 -19.53
N CYS A 150 2.77 -0.63 -20.77
CA CYS A 150 1.91 -0.45 -21.93
C CYS A 150 0.60 -1.25 -21.86
N PHE A 151 0.57 -2.29 -21.03
CA PHE A 151 -0.58 -3.18 -20.84
C PHE A 151 -1.26 -2.99 -19.48
N LEU A 152 -0.91 -1.93 -18.75
CA LEU A 152 -1.36 -1.73 -17.36
C LEU A 152 -2.88 -1.57 -17.24
N GLU A 153 -3.51 -0.94 -18.23
CA GLU A 153 -4.96 -0.75 -18.22
C GLU A 153 -5.69 -2.08 -18.38
N GLU A 154 -5.21 -2.93 -19.27
CA GLU A 154 -5.72 -4.25 -19.59
C GLU A 154 -5.48 -5.21 -18.42
N PHE A 155 -4.30 -5.14 -17.80
CA PHE A 155 -3.98 -5.83 -16.54
C PHE A 155 -5.00 -5.51 -15.44
N ARG A 156 -5.30 -4.23 -15.20
CA ARG A 156 -6.25 -3.81 -14.17
C ARG A 156 -7.64 -4.39 -14.44
N LYS A 157 -8.12 -4.27 -15.68
CA LYS A 157 -9.42 -4.83 -16.10
C LYS A 157 -9.46 -6.35 -15.88
N TYR A 158 -8.37 -7.05 -16.21
CA TYR A 158 -8.26 -8.50 -16.00
C TYR A 158 -8.36 -8.86 -14.51
N VAL A 159 -7.61 -8.20 -13.63
CA VAL A 159 -7.66 -8.49 -12.19
C VAL A 159 -9.05 -8.16 -11.62
N ASP A 160 -9.62 -7.01 -11.95
CA ASP A 160 -10.94 -6.60 -11.45
C ASP A 160 -12.04 -7.57 -11.90
N SER A 161 -12.05 -7.97 -13.18
CA SER A 161 -13.06 -8.88 -13.73
C SER A 161 -13.01 -10.27 -13.06
N ASN A 162 -11.81 -10.79 -12.82
CA ASN A 162 -11.64 -12.11 -12.21
C ASN A 162 -11.87 -12.10 -10.70
N MET A 163 -11.49 -11.02 -9.99
CA MET A 163 -11.80 -10.86 -8.56
C MET A 163 -13.32 -10.77 -8.32
N ASN A 164 -14.04 -10.04 -9.17
CA ASN A 164 -15.50 -9.96 -9.09
C ASN A 164 -16.17 -11.32 -9.34
N SER A 165 -15.62 -12.11 -10.26
CA SER A 165 -16.08 -13.48 -10.55
C SER A 165 -15.85 -14.44 -9.37
N LEU A 166 -14.71 -14.32 -8.67
CA LEU A 166 -14.44 -15.09 -7.44
C LEU A 166 -15.40 -14.70 -6.31
N ILE A 167 -15.67 -13.42 -6.12
CA ILE A 167 -16.64 -12.95 -5.11
C ILE A 167 -18.04 -13.51 -5.40
N ALA A 168 -18.45 -13.52 -6.68
CA ALA A 168 -19.72 -14.10 -7.10
C ALA A 168 -19.78 -15.63 -6.91
N ALA A 169 -18.69 -16.35 -7.15
CA ALA A 169 -18.62 -17.80 -7.01
C ALA A 169 -18.63 -18.30 -5.55
N VAL A 170 -18.27 -17.44 -4.59
CA VAL A 170 -18.17 -17.79 -3.16
C VAL A 170 -19.45 -17.40 -2.38
N ALA A 171 -20.50 -16.90 -3.06
CA ALA A 171 -21.80 -16.53 -2.46
C ALA A 171 -21.67 -15.68 -1.17
N VAL A 172 -20.75 -14.71 -1.18
CA VAL A 172 -20.76 -13.67 -0.15
C VAL A 172 -21.93 -12.75 -0.47
N GLU A 173 -22.95 -12.71 0.39
CA GLU A 173 -24.04 -11.74 0.29
C GLU A 173 -23.41 -10.34 0.15
N LYS A 174 -23.73 -9.67 -0.98
CA LYS A 174 -23.51 -8.24 -1.09
C LYS A 174 -24.33 -7.59 0.02
N THR A 175 -23.66 -7.11 1.06
CA THR A 175 -24.21 -6.02 1.84
C THR A 175 -24.38 -4.85 0.88
N GLU A 176 -25.63 -4.61 0.47
CA GLU A 176 -26.04 -3.44 -0.31
C GLU A 176 -25.79 -2.18 0.53
N ASN A 177 -24.53 -1.73 0.58
CA ASN A 177 -24.14 -0.34 0.88
C ASN A 177 -22.63 -0.06 0.71
N ASN A 178 -21.88 -0.86 -0.07
CA ASN A 178 -20.49 -0.53 -0.38
C ASN A 178 -20.18 -0.63 -1.87
N PRO A 179 -20.47 0.41 -2.68
CA PRO A 179 -19.97 0.46 -4.03
C PRO A 179 -18.49 0.87 -3.98
N VAL A 180 -17.60 -0.09 -4.24
CA VAL A 180 -16.20 0.20 -4.58
C VAL A 180 -16.19 0.88 -5.95
N TYR A 181 -16.23 2.22 -5.95
CA TYR A 181 -15.98 3.02 -7.15
C TYR A 181 -14.46 3.23 -7.31
N TYR A 182 -13.84 2.49 -8.21
CA TYR A 182 -12.61 2.94 -8.86
C TYR A 182 -12.98 4.04 -9.85
N ASN A 183 -12.66 5.30 -9.54
CA ASN A 183 -12.98 6.40 -10.44
C ASN A 183 -11.85 6.64 -11.44
N MET A 184 -12.09 6.21 -12.68
CA MET A 184 -11.32 6.51 -13.87
C MET A 184 -11.91 7.79 -14.52
N ASN A 185 -11.10 8.85 -14.57
CA ASN A 185 -11.17 10.04 -15.44
C ASN A 185 -12.21 11.17 -15.20
N CYS A 186 -11.65 12.32 -14.78
CA CYS A 186 -11.75 13.67 -15.36
C CYS A 186 -13.06 14.18 -16.05
N ARG A 187 -13.64 15.20 -15.37
CA ARG A 187 -14.44 16.36 -15.83
C ARG A 187 -15.99 16.31 -15.73
N LEU A 188 -16.46 17.41 -15.11
CA LEU A 188 -17.77 18.09 -15.11
C LEU A 188 -18.81 17.73 -14.04
N ALA A 189 -19.01 18.73 -13.18
CA ALA A 189 -20.24 19.14 -12.49
C ALA A 189 -20.75 18.33 -11.26
N SER A 190 -20.52 18.95 -10.10
CA SER A 190 -21.54 19.27 -9.08
C SER A 190 -22.31 18.12 -8.41
N ALA A 191 -21.83 17.67 -7.23
CA ALA A 191 -22.64 17.56 -6.00
C ALA A 191 -21.78 17.06 -4.81
N LEU A 192 -21.79 17.85 -3.73
CA LEU A 192 -21.27 17.61 -2.37
C LEU A 192 -22.16 16.57 -1.65
N ALA A 193 -21.80 15.70 -0.67
CA ALA A 193 -20.70 15.51 0.30
C ALA A 193 -20.91 14.13 1.05
N PRO A 194 -20.18 13.76 2.13
CA PRO A 194 -18.73 13.68 2.35
C PRO A 194 -18.26 12.29 2.89
N PHE A 195 -17.15 11.76 2.35
CA PHE A 195 -16.29 10.86 3.14
C PHE A 195 -15.47 11.74 4.09
N GLY A 196 -15.33 11.34 5.36
CA GLY A 196 -14.71 12.13 6.44
C GLY A 196 -13.47 12.91 5.99
N THR A 197 -13.65 14.22 5.81
CA THR A 197 -12.61 15.14 5.35
C THR A 197 -11.65 15.40 6.49
N ARG A 198 -10.39 14.97 6.35
CA ARG A 198 -9.31 15.56 7.14
C ARG A 198 -9.23 17.03 6.79
N ASP A 199 -8.95 17.88 7.79
CA ASP A 199 -8.76 19.29 7.51
C ASP A 199 -7.62 19.46 6.50
N PRO A 200 -7.88 20.19 5.40
CA PRO A 200 -6.85 20.44 4.40
C PRO A 200 -5.74 21.29 5.03
N PRO A 201 -4.49 21.16 4.55
CA PRO A 201 -3.41 22.01 5.01
C PRO A 201 -3.75 23.50 4.82
N PRO A 202 -3.18 24.41 5.64
CA PRO A 202 -3.31 25.85 5.45
C PRO A 202 -2.95 26.29 4.03
N GLY A 203 -3.59 27.36 3.54
CA GLY A 203 -3.41 27.87 2.18
C GLY A 203 -1.94 27.98 1.73
N PRO A 204 -1.06 28.64 2.50
CA PRO A 204 0.36 28.78 2.14
C PRO A 204 1.07 27.43 1.96
N LEU A 205 0.75 26.43 2.79
CA LEU A 205 1.32 25.09 2.65
C LEU A 205 0.82 24.38 1.40
N ARG A 206 -0.46 24.52 1.02
CA ARG A 206 -0.99 23.95 -0.22
C ARG A 206 -0.40 24.60 -1.47
N GLU A 207 -0.17 25.90 -1.43
CA GLU A 207 0.48 26.64 -2.52
C GLU A 207 1.94 26.18 -2.68
N ALA A 208 2.68 26.05 -1.57
CA ALA A 208 4.03 25.50 -1.56
C ALA A 208 4.07 24.06 -2.08
N GLN A 209 3.15 23.19 -1.65
CA GLN A 209 3.01 21.82 -2.15
C GLN A 209 2.79 21.81 -3.67
N THR A 210 1.92 22.68 -4.17
CA THR A 210 1.62 22.79 -5.61
C THR A 210 2.85 23.19 -6.41
N ALA A 211 3.61 24.18 -5.93
CA ALA A 211 4.85 24.62 -6.55
C ALA A 211 5.91 23.50 -6.54
N CYS A 212 6.09 22.84 -5.38
CA CYS A 212 7.09 21.78 -5.21
C CYS A 212 6.79 20.52 -6.00
N VAL A 213 5.50 20.13 -6.14
CA VAL A 213 5.10 19.04 -7.04
C VAL A 213 5.55 19.33 -8.47
N LYS A 214 5.44 20.59 -8.92
CA LYS A 214 5.92 21.01 -10.25
C LYS A 214 7.45 21.02 -10.33
N TYR A 215 8.15 21.59 -9.35
CA TYR A 215 9.61 21.69 -9.37
C TYR A 215 10.32 20.34 -9.30
N LEU A 216 9.75 19.39 -8.55
CA LEU A 216 10.32 18.06 -8.35
C LEU A 216 9.85 17.04 -9.40
N GLY A 217 9.00 17.45 -10.36
CA GLY A 217 8.47 16.53 -11.37
C GLY A 217 7.54 15.44 -10.81
N ILE A 218 6.97 15.65 -9.62
CA ILE A 218 6.05 14.70 -8.99
C ILE A 218 4.72 14.72 -9.74
N CYS A 219 4.11 13.55 -9.93
CA CYS A 219 2.84 13.46 -10.64
C CYS A 219 1.76 14.33 -9.96
N LYS A 220 1.08 15.18 -10.74
CA LYS A 220 0.08 16.14 -10.24
C LYS A 220 -1.08 15.48 -9.49
N THR A 221 -1.38 14.21 -9.76
CA THR A 221 -2.40 13.44 -9.04
C THR A 221 -2.05 13.26 -7.56
N ARG A 222 -0.75 13.30 -7.21
CA ARG A 222 -0.26 13.22 -5.84
C ARG A 222 -0.66 14.43 -5.00
N LEU A 223 -0.90 15.58 -5.63
CA LEU A 223 -1.32 16.81 -4.93
C LEU A 223 -2.66 16.63 -4.19
N VAL A 224 -3.55 15.75 -4.68
CA VAL A 224 -4.81 15.42 -3.99
C VAL A 224 -4.54 14.78 -2.63
N GLN A 225 -3.52 13.93 -2.51
CA GLN A 225 -3.14 13.30 -1.24
C GLN A 225 -2.59 14.34 -0.27
N TYR A 226 -1.69 15.21 -0.73
CA TYR A 226 -1.10 16.27 0.09
C TYR A 226 -2.15 17.27 0.59
N ASN A 227 -3.08 17.67 -0.28
CA ASN A 227 -4.20 18.55 0.08
C ASN A 227 -5.20 17.90 1.07
N ASN A 228 -5.18 16.57 1.20
CA ASN A 228 -5.95 15.82 2.20
C ASN A 228 -5.10 15.45 3.43
N SER A 229 -3.95 16.09 3.62
CA SER A 229 -3.03 15.84 4.74
C SER A 229 -2.56 14.38 4.80
N ILE A 230 -2.34 13.76 3.63
CA ILE A 230 -1.79 12.41 3.47
C ILE A 230 -0.39 12.51 2.87
N TYR A 231 0.62 12.11 3.64
CA TYR A 231 2.03 12.20 3.26
C TYR A 231 2.69 10.80 3.33
N PRO A 232 2.70 10.04 2.23
CA PRO A 232 3.37 8.74 2.16
C PRO A 232 4.87 8.81 2.50
N THR A 233 5.46 7.68 2.91
CA THR A 233 6.89 7.59 3.28
C THR A 233 7.80 7.31 2.07
N ASP A 234 7.40 7.73 0.87
CA ASP A 234 8.22 7.61 -0.35
C ASP A 234 9.15 8.82 -0.54
N HIS A 235 10.23 8.63 -1.30
CA HIS A 235 11.26 9.65 -1.49
C HIS A 235 10.71 10.94 -2.13
N ASP A 236 9.81 10.82 -3.11
CA ASP A 236 9.13 11.97 -3.74
C ASP A 236 8.40 12.82 -2.70
N THR A 237 7.64 12.18 -1.81
CA THR A 237 6.93 12.86 -0.73
C THR A 237 7.90 13.46 0.29
N MET A 238 8.99 12.78 0.61
CA MET A 238 10.02 13.31 1.50
C MET A 238 10.63 14.59 0.95
N CYS A 239 11.01 14.58 -0.33
CA CYS A 239 11.56 15.76 -1.00
C CYS A 239 10.52 16.85 -1.24
N MET A 240 9.25 16.50 -1.47
CA MET A 240 8.16 17.46 -1.51
C MET A 240 8.00 18.18 -0.16
N VAL A 241 7.97 17.44 0.95
CA VAL A 241 7.88 18.02 2.30
C VAL A 241 9.08 18.91 2.59
N ARG A 242 10.30 18.50 2.20
CA ARG A 242 11.49 19.35 2.28
C ARG A 242 11.33 20.65 1.49
N CYS A 243 10.96 20.55 0.22
CA CYS A 243 10.78 21.71 -0.66
C CYS A 243 9.70 22.66 -0.12
N ALA A 244 8.54 22.13 0.26
CA ALA A 244 7.46 22.94 0.80
C ALA A 244 7.87 23.56 2.14
N GLY A 245 8.60 22.81 2.98
CA GLY A 245 9.17 23.26 4.24
C GLY A 245 10.16 24.40 4.10
N ILE A 246 10.96 24.42 3.04
CA ILE A 246 11.83 25.56 2.70
C ILE A 246 10.99 26.78 2.33
N ILE A 247 9.96 26.61 1.48
CA ILE A 247 9.09 27.71 1.04
C ILE A 247 8.34 28.35 2.22
N VAL A 248 7.78 27.53 3.11
CA VAL A 248 6.97 28.00 4.25
C VAL A 248 7.78 28.16 5.54
N GLY A 249 9.09 27.92 5.49
CA GLY A 249 10.02 28.23 6.57
C GLY A 249 10.06 27.25 7.74
N PHE A 250 9.51 26.03 7.63
CA PHE A 250 9.69 25.00 8.67
C PHE A 250 10.93 24.12 8.49
N TRP A 251 11.65 24.26 7.36
CA TRP A 251 12.87 23.51 7.08
C TRP A 251 13.95 24.40 6.45
N ASP A 252 15.19 24.12 6.80
CA ASP A 252 16.39 24.73 6.24
C ASP A 252 17.46 23.64 6.09
N ASP A 253 18.15 23.57 4.96
CA ASP A 253 19.15 22.51 4.75
C ASP A 253 20.42 22.67 5.59
N SER A 254 20.71 23.89 6.04
CA SER A 254 21.86 24.22 6.88
C SER A 254 21.51 24.18 8.37
N GLN A 255 20.31 24.64 8.75
CA GLN A 255 19.88 24.79 10.14
C GLN A 255 18.92 23.67 10.60
N GLY A 256 18.39 22.87 9.67
CA GLY A 256 17.46 21.78 9.98
C GLY A 256 16.03 22.25 10.20
N PHE A 257 15.36 21.61 11.16
CA PHE A 257 13.94 21.84 11.44
C PHE A 257 13.72 23.16 12.19
N LYS A 258 12.78 23.98 11.71
CA LYS A 258 12.41 25.28 12.29
C LYS A 258 10.95 25.26 12.72
N LEU A 259 10.70 25.16 14.02
CA LEU A 259 9.34 25.03 14.55
C LEU A 259 8.49 26.28 14.27
N GLU A 260 9.14 27.44 14.19
CA GLU A 260 8.54 28.75 13.98
C GLU A 260 7.73 28.80 12.67
N GLY A 261 8.20 28.16 11.61
CA GLY A 261 7.46 28.08 10.33
C GLY A 261 6.14 27.31 10.47
N LEU A 262 6.10 26.28 11.32
CA LEU A 262 4.85 25.57 11.62
C LEU A 262 3.94 26.39 12.53
N MET A 263 4.49 27.13 13.49
CA MET A 263 3.69 28.02 14.37
C MET A 263 2.97 29.12 13.58
N GLN A 264 3.58 29.63 12.50
CA GLN A 264 2.94 30.59 11.60
C GLN A 264 1.78 29.97 10.81
N LEU A 265 1.91 28.70 10.41
CA LEU A 265 0.86 27.97 9.69
C LEU A 265 -0.26 27.48 10.61
N TYR A 266 0.05 27.21 11.88
CA TYR A 266 -0.86 26.62 12.86
C TYR A 266 -0.83 27.45 14.17
N PRO A 267 -1.62 28.52 14.28
CA PRO A 267 -1.62 29.41 15.45
C PRO A 267 -1.87 28.69 16.78
N GLN A 268 -2.65 27.62 16.78
CA GLN A 268 -2.91 26.80 17.95
C GLN A 268 -1.65 26.09 18.49
N LEU A 269 -0.68 25.77 17.62
CA LEU A 269 0.62 25.25 18.05
C LEU A 269 1.45 26.34 18.74
N ALA A 270 1.35 27.59 18.27
CA ALA A 270 2.05 28.72 18.90
C ALA A 270 1.62 28.93 20.36
N ALA A 271 0.39 28.56 20.70
CA ALA A 271 -0.17 28.64 22.05
C ALA A 271 0.11 27.40 22.94
N ASP A 272 0.73 26.34 22.40
CA ASP A 272 0.91 25.05 23.10
C ASP A 272 2.40 24.72 23.29
N SER A 273 3.00 25.26 24.37
CA SER A 273 4.42 25.08 24.68
C SER A 273 4.82 23.62 24.93
N ARG A 274 3.89 22.79 25.41
CA ARG A 274 4.12 21.36 25.62
C ARG A 274 4.23 20.64 24.28
N ALA A 275 3.30 20.89 23.37
CA ALA A 275 3.35 20.32 22.02
C ALA A 275 4.61 20.78 21.28
N GLN A 276 5.00 22.05 21.43
CA GLN A 276 6.25 22.57 20.86
C GLN A 276 7.48 21.77 21.32
N GLN A 277 7.64 21.57 22.63
CA GLN A 277 8.76 20.80 23.19
C GLN A 277 8.75 19.34 22.72
N GLN A 278 7.57 18.71 22.67
CA GLN A 278 7.43 17.33 22.19
C GLN A 278 7.83 17.18 20.72
N ILE A 279 7.40 18.12 19.86
CA ILE A 279 7.74 18.10 18.44
C ILE A 279 9.25 18.27 18.27
N LEU A 280 9.88 19.22 18.97
CA LEU A 280 11.33 19.46 18.88
C LEU A 280 12.14 18.24 19.33
N SER A 281 11.82 17.68 20.50
CA SER A 281 12.51 16.49 21.03
C SER A 281 12.37 15.28 20.10
N CYS A 282 11.17 15.06 19.55
CA CYS A 282 10.94 14.01 18.56
C CYS A 282 11.74 14.26 17.27
N ALA A 283 11.74 15.51 16.78
CA ALA A 283 12.43 15.87 15.54
C ALA A 283 13.94 15.67 15.68
N GLU A 284 14.54 16.11 16.78
CA GLU A 284 15.96 15.93 17.08
C GLU A 284 16.35 14.44 17.04
N GLN A 285 15.60 13.59 17.75
CA GLN A 285 15.83 12.15 17.79
C GLN A 285 15.71 11.50 16.41
N ARG A 286 14.68 11.86 15.63
CA ARG A 286 14.44 11.26 14.32
C ARG A 286 15.40 11.77 13.24
N ILE A 287 15.88 13.02 13.33
CA ILE A 287 16.90 13.54 12.42
C ILE A 287 18.24 12.86 12.69
N ALA A 288 18.59 12.62 13.96
CA ALA A 288 19.86 11.99 14.35
C ALA A 288 20.02 10.56 13.80
N THR A 289 18.92 9.85 13.54
CA THR A 289 18.94 8.49 12.97
C THR A 289 18.95 8.47 11.44
N CYS A 290 18.79 9.63 10.78
CA CYS A 290 18.83 9.72 9.33
C CYS A 290 20.28 9.78 8.80
N PRO A 291 20.57 9.20 7.62
CA PRO A 291 21.87 9.37 6.98
C PRO A 291 22.22 10.86 6.80
N PRO A 292 23.47 11.29 7.09
CA PRO A 292 23.87 12.69 6.99
C PRO A 292 23.54 13.40 5.66
N PRO A 293 23.69 12.78 4.46
CA PRO A 293 23.40 13.46 3.21
C PRO A 293 21.90 13.53 2.85
N ASP A 294 21.03 12.76 3.52
CA ASP A 294 19.62 12.65 3.14
C ASP A 294 18.75 13.75 3.76
N THR A 295 18.85 14.96 3.18
CA THR A 295 18.08 16.13 3.63
C THR A 295 16.58 15.94 3.45
N CYS A 296 16.13 15.14 2.47
CA CYS A 296 14.71 14.88 2.26
C CYS A 296 14.12 14.03 3.39
N ALA A 297 14.79 12.93 3.75
CA ALA A 297 14.36 12.09 4.87
C ALA A 297 14.39 12.84 6.20
N LYS A 298 15.42 13.67 6.43
CA LYS A 298 15.50 14.50 7.64
C LYS A 298 14.32 15.47 7.76
N ALA A 299 14.02 16.22 6.71
CA ALA A 299 12.90 17.14 6.68
C ALA A 299 11.56 16.44 6.92
N TYR A 300 11.35 15.32 6.23
CA TYR A 300 10.14 14.53 6.35
C TYR A 300 9.95 13.94 7.75
N ASN A 301 11.00 13.36 8.34
CA ASN A 301 10.91 12.74 9.65
C ASN A 301 10.70 13.76 10.77
N ALA A 302 11.24 14.96 10.64
CA ALA A 302 10.95 16.09 11.53
C ALA A 302 9.49 16.54 11.39
N PHE A 303 9.01 16.74 10.15
CA PHE A 303 7.61 17.10 9.89
C PHE A 303 6.62 16.04 10.39
N ARG A 304 6.99 14.75 10.36
CA ARG A 304 6.16 13.68 10.95
C ARG A 304 5.94 13.84 12.44
N CYS A 305 6.89 14.40 13.19
CA CYS A 305 6.69 14.67 14.62
C CYS A 305 5.58 15.71 14.84
N PHE A 306 5.50 16.73 13.98
CA PHE A 306 4.37 17.65 13.96
C PHE A 306 3.06 16.96 13.59
N LEU A 307 3.04 16.13 12.54
CA LEU A 307 1.83 15.40 12.14
C LEU A 307 1.35 14.43 13.24
N ASP A 308 2.28 13.81 13.97
CA ASP A 308 1.96 12.93 15.09
C ASP A 308 1.37 13.74 16.26
N ALA A 309 1.92 14.91 16.60
CA ALA A 309 1.35 15.80 17.61
C ALA A 309 -0.03 16.35 17.20
N GLN A 310 -0.22 16.70 15.92
CA GLN A 310 -1.48 17.23 15.40
C GLN A 310 -2.64 16.24 15.54
N LYS A 311 -2.40 14.93 15.48
CA LYS A 311 -3.44 13.89 15.71
C LYS A 311 -4.09 13.99 17.09
N HIS A 312 -3.36 14.53 18.07
CA HIS A 312 -3.83 14.71 19.44
C HIS A 312 -4.43 16.10 19.69
N GLY A 313 -4.43 16.98 18.66
CA GLY A 313 -4.88 18.37 18.75
C GLY A 313 -3.85 19.30 19.42
N PHE A 314 -3.94 20.60 19.13
CA PHE A 314 -3.20 21.65 19.84
C PHE A 314 -4.21 22.55 20.53
N GLY A 315 -4.03 22.84 21.82
CA GLY A 315 -4.91 23.80 22.50
C GLY A 315 -5.17 23.54 23.98
N VAL A 316 -5.05 24.64 24.72
CA VAL A 316 -5.32 24.85 26.15
C VAL A 316 -6.75 24.45 26.50
N ARG A 317 -6.91 23.50 27.43
CA ARG A 317 -8.20 23.27 28.10
C ARG A 317 -8.47 24.45 29.03
N GLU A 318 -9.58 25.15 28.83
CA GLU A 318 -10.19 26.03 29.82
C GLU A 318 -10.36 25.24 31.14
N PRO A 319 -10.10 25.84 32.33
CA PRO A 319 -10.04 25.09 33.58
C PRO A 319 -11.44 24.64 34.01
N GLN A 320 -11.87 23.52 33.45
CA GLN A 320 -12.91 22.68 34.00
C GLN A 320 -12.25 21.58 34.84
N PRO A 321 -12.91 21.15 35.93
CA PRO A 321 -12.30 20.40 37.02
C PRO A 321 -11.57 19.18 36.47
N GLU A 322 -10.36 18.92 36.99
CA GLU A 322 -9.49 17.83 36.58
C GLU A 322 -10.26 16.54 36.30
N GLU A 323 -10.57 16.28 35.03
CA GLU A 323 -10.97 14.95 34.58
C GLU A 323 -9.72 14.23 34.05
N PRO A 324 -9.38 13.07 34.64
CA PRO A 324 -8.09 12.41 34.43
C PRO A 324 -7.90 11.99 32.98
N MET A 325 -6.63 12.00 32.53
CA MET A 325 -6.21 11.47 31.24
C MET A 325 -6.89 10.13 30.94
N SER A 326 -7.81 10.12 29.95
CA SER A 326 -8.40 8.89 29.45
C SER A 326 -7.34 8.10 28.69
N THR A 327 -6.61 7.29 29.44
CA THR A 327 -5.74 6.19 28.99
C THR A 327 -6.53 4.88 29.05
N VAL A 328 -7.80 4.94 28.64
CA VAL A 328 -8.70 3.79 28.62
C VAL A 328 -8.50 3.09 27.27
N VAL A 329 -8.11 1.82 27.28
CA VAL A 329 -8.37 0.95 26.13
C VAL A 329 -9.87 0.89 26.00
N ASP A 330 -10.46 1.63 25.06
CA ASP A 330 -11.87 1.44 24.76
C ASP A 330 -12.08 0.06 24.14
N ALA A 331 -13.33 -0.42 24.18
CA ALA A 331 -13.66 -1.74 23.65
C ALA A 331 -13.22 -1.87 22.17
N GLN A 332 -13.28 -0.79 21.40
CA GLN A 332 -12.93 -0.79 19.99
C GLN A 332 -11.43 -1.05 19.76
N GLU A 333 -10.52 -0.41 20.50
CA GLU A 333 -9.07 -0.66 20.38
C GLU A 333 -8.70 -2.05 20.92
N PHE A 334 -9.39 -2.55 21.95
CA PHE A 334 -9.20 -3.92 22.44
C PHE A 334 -9.52 -4.93 21.34
N MET A 335 -10.70 -4.81 20.71
CA MET A 335 -11.14 -5.72 19.65
C MET A 335 -10.30 -5.57 18.37
N ARG A 336 -9.94 -4.34 18.00
CA ARG A 336 -9.04 -4.06 16.87
C ARG A 336 -7.67 -4.71 17.06
N SER A 337 -7.15 -4.70 18.29
CA SER A 337 -5.87 -5.32 18.63
C SER A 337 -5.89 -6.84 18.48
N ILE A 338 -7.02 -7.51 18.74
CA ILE A 338 -7.19 -8.94 18.45
C ILE A 338 -7.05 -9.20 16.94
N SER A 339 -7.71 -8.42 16.09
CA SER A 339 -7.61 -8.56 14.63
C SER A 339 -6.18 -8.33 14.13
N ILE A 340 -5.53 -7.25 14.59
CA ILE A 340 -4.17 -6.90 14.18
C ILE A 340 -3.17 -7.98 14.60
N CYS A 341 -3.21 -8.41 15.87
CA CYS A 341 -2.27 -9.42 16.34
C CYS A 341 -2.53 -10.80 15.74
N SER A 342 -3.78 -11.12 15.35
CA SER A 342 -4.08 -12.34 14.60
C SER A 342 -3.39 -12.35 13.23
N LYS A 343 -3.34 -11.19 12.56
CA LYS A 343 -2.63 -11.03 11.28
C LYS A 343 -1.12 -11.12 11.47
N ILE A 344 -0.57 -10.39 12.44
CA ILE A 344 0.88 -10.39 12.73
C ILE A 344 1.39 -11.81 13.05
N GLN A 345 0.64 -12.57 13.84
CA GLN A 345 1.03 -13.92 14.25
C GLN A 345 0.58 -15.01 13.28
N ARG A 346 -0.03 -14.62 12.15
CA ARG A 346 -0.55 -15.54 11.12
C ARG A 346 -1.42 -16.64 11.75
N ILE A 347 -2.39 -16.24 12.56
CA ILE A 347 -3.28 -17.16 13.28
C ILE A 347 -4.25 -17.79 12.28
N PRO A 348 -4.36 -19.13 12.21
CA PRO A 348 -5.29 -19.79 11.30
C PRO A 348 -6.74 -19.50 11.71
N LYS A 349 -7.66 -19.53 10.74
CA LYS A 349 -9.05 -19.07 10.91
C LYS A 349 -9.77 -19.77 12.07
N ASN A 350 -9.58 -21.08 12.24
CA ASN A 350 -10.14 -21.85 13.34
C ASN A 350 -9.72 -21.35 14.72
N LEU A 351 -8.47 -20.88 14.89
CA LEU A 351 -8.02 -20.28 16.15
C LEU A 351 -8.55 -18.85 16.30
N GLN A 352 -8.67 -18.08 15.22
CA GLN A 352 -9.29 -16.76 15.29
C GLN A 352 -10.75 -16.84 15.77
N ASP A 353 -11.51 -17.81 15.26
CA ASP A 353 -12.91 -17.99 15.66
C ASP A 353 -13.03 -18.33 17.16
N LEU A 354 -12.07 -19.07 17.72
CA LEU A 354 -11.98 -19.30 19.18
C LEU A 354 -11.63 -18.01 19.94
N TYR A 355 -10.71 -17.20 19.43
CA TYR A 355 -10.30 -15.94 20.09
C TYR A 355 -11.47 -14.96 20.19
N LEU A 356 -12.31 -14.89 19.15
CA LEU A 356 -13.51 -14.05 19.13
C LEU A 356 -14.57 -14.54 20.14
N GLN A 357 -14.52 -15.80 20.56
CA GLN A 357 -15.35 -16.35 21.64
C GLN A 357 -14.70 -16.19 23.02
N GLY A 358 -13.53 -15.57 23.08
CA GLY A 358 -12.71 -15.39 24.28
C GLY A 358 -11.99 -16.67 24.72
N VAL A 359 -11.77 -17.63 23.82
CA VAL A 359 -11.10 -18.90 24.08
C VAL A 359 -9.70 -18.88 23.45
N PHE A 360 -8.66 -19.02 24.26
CA PHE A 360 -7.27 -18.96 23.79
C PHE A 360 -6.46 -20.20 24.24
N PRO A 361 -6.39 -21.24 23.39
CA PRO A 361 -5.66 -22.48 23.71
C PRO A 361 -4.16 -22.26 23.98
N ASN A 362 -3.53 -23.19 24.69
CA ASN A 362 -2.10 -23.09 25.03
C ASN A 362 -1.21 -23.71 23.94
N ASP A 363 -1.25 -23.14 22.74
CA ASP A 363 -0.36 -23.48 21.63
C ASP A 363 0.63 -22.34 21.32
N GLU A 364 1.65 -22.63 20.53
CA GLU A 364 2.72 -21.69 20.20
C GLU A 364 2.22 -20.39 19.57
N LYS A 365 1.26 -20.48 18.64
CA LYS A 365 0.70 -19.32 17.95
C LYS A 365 -0.12 -18.46 18.90
N THR A 366 -0.91 -19.07 19.78
CA THR A 366 -1.68 -18.35 20.80
C THR A 366 -0.79 -17.67 21.84
N ARG A 367 0.34 -18.29 22.21
CA ARG A 367 1.33 -17.64 23.09
C ARG A 367 1.96 -16.41 22.46
N GLY A 368 2.35 -16.50 21.18
CA GLY A 368 2.85 -15.35 20.40
C GLY A 368 1.80 -14.25 20.25
N PHE A 369 0.54 -14.64 20.02
CA PHE A 369 -0.60 -13.73 19.97
C PHE A 369 -0.77 -12.94 21.28
N MET A 370 -0.73 -13.61 22.43
CA MET A 370 -0.93 -12.95 23.72
C MET A 370 0.16 -11.92 24.03
N ARG A 371 1.40 -12.18 23.63
CA ARG A 371 2.48 -11.19 23.76
C ARG A 371 2.25 -9.98 22.86
N CYS A 372 1.93 -10.20 21.58
CA CYS A 372 1.59 -9.11 20.66
C CYS A 372 0.45 -8.25 21.20
N PHE A 373 -0.63 -8.92 21.61
CA PHE A 373 -1.84 -8.29 22.10
C PHE A 373 -1.56 -7.46 23.37
N GLY A 374 -0.86 -8.06 24.34
CA GLY A 374 -0.51 -7.41 25.59
C GLY A 374 0.37 -6.17 25.42
N ILE A 375 1.38 -6.22 24.53
CA ILE A 375 2.25 -5.07 24.24
C ILE A 375 1.47 -3.98 23.51
N ARG A 376 0.72 -4.33 22.47
CA ARG A 376 -0.05 -3.37 21.66
C ARG A 376 -1.09 -2.63 22.50
N THR A 377 -1.73 -3.34 23.43
CA THR A 377 -2.72 -2.77 24.34
C THR A 377 -2.11 -2.25 25.64
N GLU A 378 -0.78 -2.18 25.76
CA GLU A 378 -0.06 -1.76 26.98
C GLU A 378 -0.54 -2.46 28.27
N LEU A 379 -1.18 -3.62 28.14
CA LEU A 379 -1.58 -4.47 29.26
C LEU A 379 -0.42 -5.35 29.74
N TYR A 380 0.66 -5.41 28.97
CA TYR A 380 1.85 -6.18 29.25
C TYR A 380 3.08 -5.55 28.63
N ASP A 381 4.20 -5.65 29.34
CA ASP A 381 5.54 -5.31 28.87
C ASP A 381 6.47 -6.52 29.06
N ASP A 382 7.43 -6.72 28.16
CA ASP A 382 8.34 -7.86 28.24
C ASP A 382 9.24 -7.81 29.49
N MET A 383 9.59 -6.59 29.93
CA MET A 383 10.47 -6.38 31.08
C MET A 383 9.67 -6.46 32.38
N GLN A 384 8.60 -5.66 32.48
CA GLN A 384 7.82 -5.45 33.71
C GLN A 384 6.68 -6.47 33.90
N GLY A 385 6.27 -7.17 32.83
CA GLY A 385 5.13 -8.09 32.87
C GLY A 385 3.78 -7.36 32.77
N PRO A 386 2.69 -7.96 33.31
CA PRO A 386 1.35 -7.38 33.22
C PRO A 386 1.22 -6.02 33.91
N ASN A 387 0.59 -5.06 33.24
CA ASN A 387 0.29 -3.74 33.80
C ASN A 387 -0.98 -3.79 34.66
N ILE A 388 -0.80 -4.10 35.95
CA ILE A 388 -1.92 -4.31 36.90
C ILE A 388 -2.83 -3.09 37.00
N SER A 389 -2.27 -1.88 37.00
CA SER A 389 -3.05 -0.65 37.09
C SER A 389 -3.92 -0.40 35.85
N ARG A 390 -3.47 -0.82 34.66
CA ARG A 390 -4.30 -0.76 33.44
C ARG A 390 -5.35 -1.86 33.40
N LEU A 391 -4.98 -3.07 33.83
CA LEU A 391 -5.90 -4.21 33.94
C LEU A 391 -7.03 -3.94 34.95
N TYR A 392 -6.73 -3.27 36.08
CA TYR A 392 -7.75 -2.86 37.04
C TYR A 392 -8.72 -1.82 36.44
N ARG A 393 -8.23 -0.89 35.64
CA ARG A 393 -9.12 0.09 34.98
C ARG A 393 -10.08 -0.55 33.98
N LEU A 394 -9.68 -1.66 33.34
CA LEU A 394 -10.54 -2.38 32.40
C LEU A 394 -11.46 -3.40 33.07
N PHE A 395 -10.97 -4.09 34.10
CA PHE A 395 -11.61 -5.29 34.64
C PHE A 395 -11.93 -5.18 36.15
N GLY A 396 -11.62 -4.05 36.77
CA GLY A 396 -11.74 -3.81 38.21
C GLY A 396 -13.14 -3.43 38.68
N THR A 397 -14.07 -3.20 37.76
CA THR A 397 -15.47 -2.87 38.12
C THR A 397 -16.04 -3.95 39.05
N GLY A 398 -16.52 -3.53 40.22
CA GLY A 398 -17.13 -4.43 41.22
C GLY A 398 -16.16 -5.08 42.22
N GLN A 399 -14.88 -4.66 42.27
CA GLN A 399 -13.90 -5.11 43.27
C GLN A 399 -12.98 -3.95 43.70
N SER A 400 -12.41 -4.04 44.91
CA SER A 400 -11.41 -3.05 45.35
C SER A 400 -10.08 -3.22 44.60
N GLU A 401 -9.36 -2.12 44.33
CA GLU A 401 -8.05 -2.16 43.67
C GLU A 401 -7.06 -3.04 44.45
N THR A 402 -7.04 -2.90 45.77
CA THR A 402 -6.18 -3.69 46.66
C THR A 402 -6.42 -5.18 46.50
N GLU A 403 -7.69 -5.60 46.43
CA GLU A 403 -8.01 -7.02 46.27
C GLU A 403 -7.70 -7.52 44.85
N PHE A 404 -7.96 -6.71 43.82
CA PHE A 404 -7.59 -7.04 42.44
C PHE A 404 -6.09 -7.23 42.28
N ARG A 405 -5.30 -6.26 42.77
CA ARG A 405 -3.83 -6.29 42.75
C ARG A 405 -3.30 -7.51 43.50
N ARG A 406 -3.82 -7.78 44.70
CA ARG A 406 -3.45 -8.97 45.49
C ARG A 406 -3.70 -10.27 44.72
N LYS A 407 -4.87 -10.42 44.08
CA LYS A 407 -5.21 -11.61 43.28
C LYS A 407 -4.29 -11.76 42.06
N ALA A 408 -4.02 -10.65 41.37
CA ALA A 408 -3.11 -10.60 40.23
C ALA A 408 -1.69 -11.03 40.62
N GLU A 409 -1.12 -10.42 41.66
CA GLU A 409 0.23 -10.71 42.15
C GLU A 409 0.39 -12.16 42.60
N LEU A 410 -0.61 -12.71 43.28
CA LEU A 410 -0.62 -14.13 43.67
C LEU A 410 -0.57 -15.06 42.45
N CYS A 411 -1.37 -14.77 41.42
CA CYS A 411 -1.38 -15.58 40.21
C CYS A 411 -0.06 -15.47 39.42
N ILE A 412 0.47 -14.25 39.27
CA ILE A 412 1.74 -14.01 38.56
C ILE A 412 2.88 -14.74 39.27
N LYS A 413 2.95 -14.60 40.60
CA LYS A 413 3.95 -15.29 41.43
C LYS A 413 3.83 -16.81 41.35
N ALA A 414 2.62 -17.34 41.30
CA ALA A 414 2.39 -18.79 41.14
C ALA A 414 2.83 -19.32 39.77
N ASN A 415 2.78 -18.49 38.72
CA ASN A 415 3.24 -18.87 37.38
C ASN A 415 4.74 -18.66 37.16
N GLN A 416 5.41 -17.85 37.99
CA GLN A 416 6.83 -17.51 37.86
C GLN A 416 7.78 -18.73 37.76
N PRO A 417 7.61 -19.80 38.57
CA PRO A 417 8.48 -20.99 38.51
C PRO A 417 8.30 -21.85 37.25
N LEU A 418 7.21 -21.62 36.50
CA LEU A 418 6.85 -22.37 35.29
C LEU A 418 7.33 -21.68 34.00
N LEU A 419 8.12 -20.61 34.15
CA LEU A 419 8.68 -19.83 33.06
C LEU A 419 10.10 -20.31 32.76
N ASP A 420 10.37 -20.60 31.50
CA ASP A 420 11.73 -20.49 30.99
C ASP A 420 12.04 -19.00 30.80
N GLY A 421 13.11 -18.51 31.42
CA GLY A 421 13.46 -17.09 31.45
C GLY A 421 13.69 -16.46 30.07
N GLN A 422 13.87 -17.28 29.01
CA GLN A 422 14.08 -16.80 27.65
C GLN A 422 12.81 -16.77 26.77
N ASP A 423 11.76 -17.54 27.10
CA ASP A 423 10.54 -17.58 26.27
C ASP A 423 9.54 -16.49 26.68
N LYS A 424 9.68 -15.34 26.02
CA LYS A 424 8.82 -14.17 26.21
C LYS A 424 7.35 -14.43 25.86
N ASN A 425 7.07 -15.35 24.92
CA ASN A 425 5.71 -15.68 24.53
C ASN A 425 5.01 -16.50 25.62
N VAL A 426 5.72 -17.47 26.21
CA VAL A 426 5.25 -18.24 27.36
C VAL A 426 5.04 -17.33 28.58
N LYS A 427 5.96 -16.39 28.83
CA LYS A 427 5.82 -15.40 29.91
C LYS A 427 4.56 -14.56 29.77
N ALA A 428 4.30 -14.00 28.58
CA ALA A 428 3.09 -13.24 28.33
C ALA A 428 1.83 -14.09 28.51
N TYR A 429 1.78 -15.29 27.91
CA TYR A 429 0.60 -16.16 28.02
C TYR A 429 0.29 -16.54 29.49
N ARG A 430 1.31 -16.92 30.26
CA ARG A 430 1.10 -17.38 31.65
C ARG A 430 0.80 -16.25 32.63
N THR A 431 1.45 -15.10 32.47
CA THR A 431 1.32 -14.01 33.45
C THR A 431 0.22 -13.00 33.08
N LEU A 432 -0.04 -12.78 31.80
CA LEU A 432 -1.16 -11.98 31.33
C LEU A 432 -2.40 -12.85 31.12
N TYR A 433 -2.39 -13.74 30.12
CA TYR A 433 -3.64 -14.41 29.75
C TYR A 433 -4.19 -15.33 30.85
N LEU A 434 -3.40 -16.26 31.39
CA LEU A 434 -3.95 -17.21 32.38
C LEU A 434 -4.49 -16.50 33.63
N CYS A 435 -3.77 -15.48 34.12
CA CYS A 435 -4.17 -14.75 35.32
C CYS A 435 -5.40 -13.85 35.12
N PHE A 436 -5.65 -13.40 33.89
CA PHE A 436 -6.76 -12.50 33.56
C PHE A 436 -7.76 -13.13 32.58
N SER A 437 -7.72 -14.46 32.42
CA SER A 437 -8.47 -15.19 31.38
C SER A 437 -9.98 -14.94 31.49
N LYS A 438 -10.54 -15.08 32.70
CA LYS A 438 -11.97 -14.83 32.95
C LYS A 438 -12.38 -13.42 32.59
N GLN A 439 -11.56 -12.42 32.94
CA GLN A 439 -11.82 -11.02 32.68
C GLN A 439 -11.73 -10.70 31.18
N ILE A 440 -10.68 -11.18 30.50
CA ILE A 440 -10.50 -11.02 29.05
C ILE A 440 -11.66 -11.68 28.30
N THR A 441 -12.04 -12.91 28.65
CA THR A 441 -13.18 -13.61 28.04
C THR A 441 -14.49 -12.86 28.27
N ALA A 442 -14.74 -12.38 29.48
CA ALA A 442 -15.94 -11.60 29.79
C ALA A 442 -15.99 -10.29 28.99
N PHE A 443 -14.86 -9.60 28.87
CA PHE A 443 -14.75 -8.36 28.11
C PHE A 443 -15.02 -8.57 26.62
N ILE A 444 -14.45 -9.63 26.03
CA ILE A 444 -14.70 -9.99 24.61
C ILE A 444 -16.18 -10.29 24.40
N ARG A 445 -16.81 -11.08 25.28
CA ARG A 445 -18.23 -11.43 25.15
C ARG A 445 -19.14 -10.21 25.30
N ALA A 446 -18.85 -9.32 26.25
CA ALA A 446 -19.61 -8.09 26.44
C ALA A 446 -19.52 -7.14 25.24
N ASN A 447 -18.45 -7.25 24.44
CA ASN A 447 -18.18 -6.38 23.30
C ASN A 447 -18.19 -7.14 21.97
N ALA A 448 -18.80 -8.33 21.91
CA ALA A 448 -18.88 -9.13 20.69
C ALA A 448 -19.62 -8.38 19.55
N ASN A 449 -20.56 -7.50 19.91
CA ASN A 449 -21.31 -6.67 18.97
C ASN A 449 -20.56 -5.40 18.53
N ALA A 450 -19.40 -5.09 19.14
CA ALA A 450 -18.54 -3.97 18.76
C ALA A 450 -17.47 -4.36 17.72
N MET A 451 -17.56 -5.59 17.19
CA MET A 451 -16.75 -6.02 16.05
C MET A 451 -17.43 -5.55 14.75
N PRO A 452 -16.70 -4.92 13.81
CA PRO A 452 -17.20 -4.66 12.46
C PRO A 452 -17.40 -5.95 11.66
#